data_AF-A0A183AZF4-F1
#
_entry.id   AF-A0A183AZF4-F1
#
_cell.length_a   1.000
_cell.length_b   1.000
_cell.length_c   1.000
_cell.angle_alpha   90.00
_cell.angle_beta   90.00
_cell.angle_gamma   90.00
#
_symmetry.space_group_name_H-M   'P 1'
#
loop_
_entity.id
_entity.type
_entity.pdbx_description
1 polymer ?
#
loop_
_entity_poly.entity_id
_entity_poly.type
_entity_poly.pdbx_seq_one_letter_code
_entity_poly.pdbx_strand_id
1 'polypeptide(L)'
;MGSGCLAALSVLESRFRSNMSRAEAMQLVRDAIAAGIFNDLGSGSNVDLCVITKESTDYIRPHDIANKKGQRAAKYNLPPGSTAVLSQKIQPVEYDVVTTRVVRDLPDPKAEAMDTT
;
A
#
# COMPACT_ATOMS: atom_id res chain seq x y z
N MET A 1 19.57 2.77 6.05
CA MET A 1 19.38 3.68 7.22
C MET A 1 17.94 3.53 7.68
N GLY A 2 17.70 3.53 8.99
CA GLY A 2 16.39 3.24 9.60
C GLY A 2 16.55 2.35 10.85
N SER A 3 15.48 2.11 11.59
CA SER A 3 15.51 1.28 12.81
C SER A 3 15.85 -0.19 12.51
N GLY A 4 15.32 -0.75 11.42
CA GLY A 4 15.62 -2.12 10.96
C GLY A 4 16.94 -2.28 10.19
N CYS A 5 17.84 -1.29 10.21
CA CYS A 5 19.03 -1.29 9.36
C CYS A 5 20.03 -2.39 9.70
N LEU A 6 20.16 -2.78 10.98
CA LEU A 6 21.11 -3.80 11.42
C LEU A 6 20.73 -5.20 10.87
N ALA A 7 19.43 -5.50 10.86
CA ALA A 7 18.91 -6.74 10.26
C ALA A 7 19.06 -6.74 8.73
N ALA A 8 18.86 -5.59 8.07
CA ALA A 8 19.11 -5.48 6.64
C ALA A 8 20.60 -5.64 6.30
N LEU A 9 21.49 -5.02 7.09
CA LEU A 9 22.94 -5.07 6.87
C LEU A 9 23.48 -6.50 6.96
N SER A 10 23.00 -7.30 7.92
CA SER A 10 23.46 -8.69 8.06
C SER A 10 23.17 -9.54 6.82
N VAL A 11 22.04 -9.30 6.14
CA VAL A 11 21.70 -9.96 4.87
C VAL A 11 22.57 -9.46 3.73
N LEU A 12 22.83 -8.15 3.67
CA LEU A 12 23.68 -7.56 2.64
C LEU A 12 25.12 -8.07 2.74
N GLU A 13 25.72 -8.03 3.93
CA GLU A 13 27.10 -8.47 4.16
C GLU A 13 27.29 -9.97 3.91
N SER A 14 26.29 -10.80 4.20
CA SER A 14 26.40 -12.26 4.04
C SER A 14 26.22 -12.75 2.61
N ARG A 15 25.55 -11.99 1.73
CA ARG A 15 25.11 -12.48 0.40
C ARG A 15 25.53 -11.60 -0.77
N PHE A 16 26.01 -10.40 -0.52
CA PHE A 16 26.43 -9.49 -1.58
C PHE A 16 27.59 -10.08 -2.40
N ARG A 17 27.53 -9.90 -3.72
CA ARG A 17 28.59 -10.23 -4.67
C ARG A 17 28.72 -9.07 -5.64
N SER A 18 29.92 -8.83 -6.16
CA SER A 18 30.10 -7.83 -7.22
C SER A 18 29.44 -8.30 -8.51
N ASN A 19 28.94 -7.35 -9.32
CA ASN A 19 28.36 -7.61 -10.65
C ASN A 19 27.17 -8.60 -10.68
N MET A 20 26.28 -8.54 -9.68
CA MET A 20 25.05 -9.34 -9.68
C MET A 20 24.15 -9.00 -10.87
N SER A 21 23.38 -9.98 -11.33
CA SER A 21 22.30 -9.71 -12.28
C SER A 21 21.19 -8.88 -11.64
N ARG A 22 20.37 -8.23 -12.47
CA ARG A 22 19.20 -7.45 -12.02
C ARG A 22 18.31 -8.26 -11.08
N ALA A 23 18.01 -9.51 -11.44
CA ALA A 23 17.13 -10.38 -10.64
C ALA A 23 17.75 -10.74 -9.28
N GLU A 24 19.04 -11.07 -9.25
CA GLU A 24 19.75 -11.37 -8.00
C GLU A 24 19.85 -10.15 -7.08
N ALA A 25 20.10 -8.97 -7.64
CA ALA A 25 20.14 -7.73 -6.87
C ALA A 25 18.77 -7.39 -6.28
N MET A 26 17.69 -7.52 -7.08
CA MET A 26 16.32 -7.32 -6.59
C MET A 26 15.97 -8.30 -5.47
N GLN A 27 16.33 -9.58 -5.62
CA GLN A 27 16.11 -10.59 -4.60
C GLN A 27 16.90 -10.30 -3.31
N LEU A 28 18.17 -9.90 -3.42
CA LEU A 28 19.01 -9.54 -2.27
C LEU A 28 18.42 -8.37 -1.48
N VAL A 29 18.00 -7.30 -2.19
CA VAL A 29 17.39 -6.13 -1.54
C VAL A 29 16.05 -6.50 -0.92
N ARG A 30 15.23 -7.31 -1.59
CA ARG A 30 13.98 -7.81 -1.02
C ARG A 30 14.24 -8.53 0.30
N ASP A 31 15.19 -9.45 0.33
CA ASP A 31 15.50 -10.24 1.53
C ASP A 31 16.04 -9.37 2.67
N ALA A 32 16.84 -8.34 2.34
CA ALA A 32 17.36 -7.40 3.33
C ALA A 32 16.23 -6.56 3.97
N ILE A 33 15.29 -6.07 3.17
CA ILE A 33 14.13 -5.32 3.69
C ILE A 33 13.19 -6.24 4.47
N ALA A 34 12.94 -7.46 3.99
CA ALA A 34 12.16 -8.45 4.73
C ALA A 34 12.78 -8.79 6.09
N ALA A 35 14.11 -8.92 6.17
CA ALA A 35 14.80 -9.10 7.45
C ALA A 35 14.58 -7.91 8.40
N GLY A 36 14.59 -6.67 7.89
CA GLY A 36 14.20 -5.49 8.66
C GLY A 36 12.76 -5.58 9.17
N ILE A 37 11.80 -5.89 8.29
CA ILE A 37 10.37 -6.03 8.62
C ILE A 37 10.13 -7.06 9.73
N PHE A 38 10.79 -8.22 9.68
CA PHE A 38 10.54 -9.30 10.64
C PHE A 38 11.32 -9.17 11.95
N ASN A 39 12.34 -8.31 12.02
CA ASN A 39 13.20 -8.19 13.21
C ASN A 39 13.18 -6.80 13.86
N ASP A 40 12.46 -5.81 13.30
CA ASP A 40 12.30 -4.48 13.88
C ASP A 40 10.82 -4.09 13.97
N LEU A 41 10.38 -3.69 15.17
CA LEU A 41 8.98 -3.29 15.44
C LEU A 41 8.60 -1.98 14.76
N GLY A 42 9.57 -1.11 14.48
CA GLY A 42 9.35 0.12 13.73
C GLY A 42 9.24 -0.07 12.21
N SER A 43 9.47 -1.29 11.73
CA SER A 43 9.44 -1.67 10.31
C SER A 43 8.27 -2.61 10.02
N GLY A 44 7.65 -2.51 8.83
CA GLY A 44 6.51 -3.36 8.49
C GLY A 44 5.86 -3.01 7.15
N SER A 45 4.75 -3.71 6.87
CA SER A 45 3.95 -3.59 5.64
C SER A 45 4.52 -4.36 4.42
N ASN A 46 4.79 -3.67 3.32
CA ASN A 46 5.19 -4.25 2.04
C ASN A 46 6.66 -3.96 1.77
N VAL A 47 7.27 -4.74 0.88
CA VAL A 47 8.56 -4.43 0.28
C VAL A 47 8.31 -3.73 -1.04
N ASP A 48 8.90 -2.54 -1.19
CA ASP A 48 8.88 -1.76 -2.43
C ASP A 48 10.28 -1.73 -3.02
N LEU A 49 10.37 -1.82 -4.35
CA LEU A 49 11.65 -1.73 -5.07
C LEU A 49 11.58 -0.62 -6.11
N CYS A 50 12.72 0.08 -6.27
CA CYS A 50 12.95 1.00 -7.37
C CYS A 50 14.22 0.55 -8.10
N VAL A 51 14.09 0.17 -9.37
CA VAL A 51 15.21 -0.27 -10.20
C VAL A 51 15.56 0.85 -11.16
N ILE A 52 16.78 1.39 -11.02
CA ILE A 52 17.26 2.49 -11.87
C ILE A 52 18.33 1.91 -12.79
N THR A 53 18.09 1.96 -14.10
CA THR A 53 19.09 1.67 -15.14
C THR A 53 19.50 2.96 -15.84
N LYS A 54 20.38 2.89 -16.84
CA LYS A 54 20.75 4.09 -17.62
C LYS A 54 19.60 4.58 -18.50
N GLU A 55 18.72 3.67 -18.89
CA GLU A 55 17.65 3.88 -19.86
C GLU A 55 16.33 4.24 -19.17
N SER A 56 16.02 3.61 -18.03
CA SER A 56 14.72 3.77 -17.37
C SER A 56 14.80 3.67 -15.85
N THR A 57 13.68 4.03 -15.22
CA THR A 57 13.42 3.83 -13.80
C THR A 57 12.13 3.04 -13.64
N ASP A 58 12.21 1.87 -13.03
CA ASP A 58 11.07 0.99 -12.78
C ASP A 58 10.70 1.07 -11.29
N TYR A 59 9.56 1.67 -10.98
CA TYR A 59 9.05 1.80 -9.62
C TYR A 59 7.99 0.73 -9.33
N ILE A 60 8.27 -0.18 -8.39
CA ILE A 60 7.47 -1.38 -8.13
C ILE A 60 6.94 -1.33 -6.68
N ARG A 61 5.65 -1.03 -6.54
CA ARG A 61 4.95 -0.90 -5.25
C ARG A 61 3.54 -1.52 -5.31
N PRO A 62 3.25 -2.62 -4.59
CA PRO A 62 4.19 -3.44 -3.83
C PRO A 62 4.99 -4.38 -4.75
N HIS A 63 6.28 -4.58 -4.45
CA HIS A 63 7.03 -5.69 -5.04
C HIS A 63 6.72 -7.01 -4.32
N ASP A 64 6.65 -6.98 -2.99
CA ASP A 64 6.28 -8.14 -2.17
C ASP A 64 5.42 -7.72 -0.98
N ILE A 65 4.48 -8.57 -0.58
CA ILE A 65 3.62 -8.37 0.59
C ILE A 65 4.11 -9.31 1.68
N ALA A 66 4.98 -8.80 2.56
CA ALA A 66 5.58 -9.60 3.63
C ALA A 66 4.52 -10.13 4.60
N ASN A 67 3.59 -9.26 5.01
CA ASN A 67 2.54 -9.61 5.96
C ASN A 67 1.15 -9.31 5.39
N LYS A 68 0.27 -10.32 5.38
CA LYS A 68 -1.13 -10.15 5.01
C LYS A 68 -1.94 -9.70 6.22
N LYS A 69 -2.83 -8.74 6.01
CA LYS A 69 -3.78 -8.32 7.03
C LYS A 69 -4.79 -9.44 7.30
N GLY A 70 -5.07 -9.70 8.58
CA GLY A 70 -6.13 -10.63 8.97
C GLY A 70 -7.52 -10.13 8.59
N GLN A 71 -8.45 -11.06 8.37
CA GLN A 71 -9.85 -10.72 8.15
C GLN A 71 -10.53 -10.44 9.50
N ARG A 72 -11.36 -9.38 9.55
CA ARG A 72 -12.14 -9.07 10.76
C ARG A 72 -13.27 -10.09 10.88
N ALA A 73 -13.38 -10.76 12.03
CA ALA A 73 -14.41 -11.76 12.26
C ALA A 73 -15.84 -11.18 12.37
N ALA A 74 -15.97 -9.90 12.74
CA ALA A 74 -17.26 -9.27 12.96
C ALA A 74 -17.35 -7.88 12.32
N LYS A 75 -18.57 -7.52 11.91
CA LYS A 75 -18.94 -6.19 11.44
C LYS A 75 -19.42 -5.37 12.64
N TYR A 76 -18.85 -4.18 12.85
CA TYR A 76 -19.18 -3.29 13.97
C TYR A 76 -19.81 -1.97 13.49
N ASN A 77 -20.51 -2.01 12.35
CA ASN A 77 -21.14 -0.84 11.78
C ASN A 77 -22.44 -0.55 12.53
N LEU A 78 -22.45 0.53 13.31
CA LEU A 78 -23.63 1.00 14.02
C LEU A 78 -24.61 1.67 13.04
N PRO A 79 -25.93 1.57 13.26
CA PRO A 79 -26.90 2.27 12.43
C PRO A 79 -26.75 3.80 12.56
N PRO A 80 -27.10 4.56 11.52
CA PRO A 80 -27.13 6.03 11.59
C PRO A 80 -27.97 6.51 12.79
N GLY A 81 -27.51 7.55 13.49
CA GLY A 81 -28.17 8.08 14.68
C GLY A 81 -27.74 7.47 16.02
N SER A 82 -26.78 6.52 16.02
CA SER A 82 -26.28 5.90 17.25
C SER A 82 -25.42 6.82 18.14
N THR A 83 -24.93 7.95 17.60
CA THR A 83 -24.08 8.91 18.31
C THR A 83 -24.85 10.21 18.53
N ALA A 84 -24.87 10.73 19.77
CA ALA A 84 -25.52 12.00 20.09
C ALA A 84 -24.78 13.18 19.43
N VAL A 85 -25.52 14.01 18.70
CA VAL A 85 -25.00 15.21 18.03
C VAL A 85 -25.40 16.44 18.84
N LEU A 86 -24.42 17.22 19.33
CA LEU A 86 -24.67 18.43 20.13
C LEU A 86 -25.03 19.65 19.27
N SER A 87 -24.40 19.78 18.11
CA SER A 87 -24.68 20.83 17.14
C SER A 87 -24.37 20.34 15.72
N GLN A 88 -25.17 20.79 14.76
CA GLN A 88 -25.01 20.45 13.35
C GLN A 88 -25.15 21.74 12.52
N LYS A 89 -24.21 21.95 11.60
CA LYS A 89 -24.27 23.06 10.63
C LYS A 89 -24.13 22.47 9.22
N ILE A 90 -25.09 22.80 8.36
CA ILE A 90 -25.06 22.42 6.94
C ILE A 90 -24.79 23.70 6.14
N GLN A 91 -23.75 23.70 5.31
CA GLN A 91 -23.46 24.77 4.37
C GLN A 91 -23.62 24.23 2.95
N PRO A 92 -24.69 24.60 2.23
CA PRO A 92 -24.83 24.28 0.82
C PRO A 92 -23.68 24.92 0.04
N VAL A 93 -23.11 24.14 -0.90
CA VAL A 93 -22.10 24.65 -1.84
C VAL A 93 -22.85 25.04 -3.11
N GLU A 94 -22.75 26.32 -3.49
CA GLU A 94 -23.21 26.78 -4.80
C GLU A 94 -22.22 26.34 -5.87
N TYR A 95 -22.72 25.73 -6.95
CA TYR A 95 -21.93 25.37 -8.10
C TYR A 95 -22.73 25.66 -9.38
N ASP A 96 -22.07 26.23 -10.37
CA ASP A 96 -22.60 26.30 -11.73
C ASP A 96 -22.10 25.10 -12.54
N VAL A 97 -23.02 24.36 -13.14
CA VAL A 97 -22.67 23.23 -14.01
C VAL A 97 -22.23 23.77 -15.37
N VAL A 98 -20.92 24.00 -15.52
CA VAL A 98 -20.33 24.58 -16.75
C VAL A 98 -20.27 23.57 -17.91
N THR A 99 -20.15 22.27 -17.64
CA THR A 99 -20.12 21.25 -18.70
C THR A 99 -20.62 19.90 -18.18
N THR A 100 -21.60 19.33 -18.87
CA THR A 100 -22.04 17.95 -18.64
C THR A 100 -21.53 17.06 -19.77
N ARG A 101 -20.57 16.17 -19.49
CA ARG A 101 -20.15 15.14 -20.44
C ARG A 101 -20.89 13.84 -20.12
N VAL A 102 -21.89 13.50 -20.94
CA VAL A 102 -22.59 12.23 -20.85
C VAL A 102 -21.72 11.15 -21.50
N VAL A 103 -21.00 10.38 -20.69
CA VAL A 103 -20.30 9.16 -21.12
C VAL A 103 -21.32 8.02 -21.05
N ARG A 104 -21.78 7.52 -22.20
CA ARG A 104 -22.90 6.55 -22.28
C ARG A 104 -22.51 5.10 -21.92
N ASP A 105 -21.25 4.83 -21.57
CA ASP A 105 -20.75 3.48 -21.33
C ASP A 105 -20.03 3.33 -19.98
N LEU A 106 -20.58 3.95 -18.92
CA LEU A 106 -20.15 3.65 -17.56
C LEU A 106 -21.06 2.56 -16.96
N PRO A 107 -20.50 1.42 -16.50
CA PRO A 107 -21.28 0.43 -15.77
C PRO A 107 -21.96 1.06 -14.55
N ASP A 108 -23.19 0.64 -14.25
CA ASP A 108 -23.99 1.12 -13.13
C ASP A 108 -23.19 0.99 -11.81
N PRO A 109 -22.93 2.09 -11.06
CA PRO A 109 -22.15 2.05 -9.83
C PRO A 109 -22.79 1.22 -8.71
N LYS A 110 -24.03 0.74 -8.88
CA LYS A 110 -24.66 -0.23 -7.96
C LYS A 110 -24.22 -1.68 -8.19
N ALA A 111 -23.48 -2.00 -9.26
CA ALA A 111 -23.02 -3.35 -9.54
C ALA A 111 -21.80 -3.77 -8.67
N GLU A 112 -21.03 -2.81 -8.14
CA GLU A 112 -19.96 -3.07 -7.17
C GLU A 112 -20.47 -2.93 -5.73
N ALA A 113 -21.54 -3.66 -5.41
CA ALA A 113 -21.76 -4.02 -4.01
C ALA A 113 -20.56 -4.88 -3.60
N MET A 114 -19.69 -4.33 -2.76
CA MET A 114 -18.57 -5.02 -2.14
C MET A 114 -19.04 -6.37 -1.60
N ASP A 115 -18.71 -7.43 -2.32
CA ASP A 115 -18.95 -8.81 -1.92
C ASP A 115 -18.14 -9.04 -0.63
N THR A 116 -18.87 -9.15 0.48
CA THR A 116 -18.31 -9.46 1.79
C THR A 116 -18.72 -10.87 2.13
N THR A 117 -18.13 -11.82 1.41
CA THR A 117 -18.11 -13.24 1.77
C THR A 117 -16.76 -13.58 2.36
#